data_AF-A0A7X8ZEW9-F1
#
_entry.id   AF-A0A7X8ZEW9-F1
#
_cell.length_a   1.000
_cell.length_b   1.000
_cell.length_c   1.000
_cell.angle_alpha   90.00
_cell.angle_beta   90.00
_cell.angle_gamma   90.00
#
_symmetry.space_group_name_H-M   'P 1'
#
loop_
_entity.id
_entity.type
_entity.pdbx_description
1 polymer ?
#
loop_
_entity_poly.entity_id
_entity_poly.type
_entity_poly.pdbx_seq_one_letter_code
_entity_poly.pdbx_strand_id
1 'polypeptide(L)'
;IILNIHGDALDVEPAQRELAAWLVREATTNVLRHSDATTVDLHLSAGEVRMSNDGVTGAVGKLSGLSALRQRADVSQSTLLVDRHEDHFTVRLIPESSTR
;
A
#
# COMPACT_ATOMS: atom_id res chain seq x y z
N ILE A 1 2.23 -17.19 5.45
CA ILE A 1 2.29 -15.72 5.41
C ILE A 1 2.02 -15.20 6.82
N ILE A 2 2.97 -14.48 7.40
CA ILE A 2 2.83 -13.73 8.65
C ILE A 2 2.46 -12.29 8.27
N LEU A 3 1.48 -11.71 8.97
CA LEU A 3 1.12 -10.30 8.82
C LEU A 3 1.52 -9.55 10.09
N ASN A 4 2.45 -8.61 9.95
CA ASN A 4 2.81 -7.67 11.01
C ASN A 4 2.03 -6.37 10.78
N ILE A 5 1.41 -5.85 11.84
CA ILE A 5 0.68 -4.59 11.80
C ILE A 5 1.35 -3.62 12.77
N HIS A 6 1.68 -2.44 12.28
CA HIS A 6 2.27 -1.35 13.04
C HIS A 6 1.31 -0.15 13.02
N GLY A 7 0.85 0.27 14.19
CA GLY A 7 -0.17 1.33 14.34
C GLY A 7 -1.60 0.80 14.29
N ASP A 8 -2.56 1.71 14.31
CA ASP A 8 -4.00 1.44 14.30
C ASP A 8 -4.70 2.13 13.11
N ALA A 9 -5.84 1.60 12.68
CA ALA A 9 -6.66 2.22 11.63
C ALA A 9 -7.11 3.65 12.01
N LEU A 10 -7.24 3.94 13.31
CA LEU A 10 -7.57 5.25 13.84
C LEU A 10 -6.41 6.25 13.74
N ASP A 11 -5.17 5.78 13.63
CA ASP A 11 -3.99 6.63 13.44
C ASP A 11 -3.94 7.21 12.01
N VAL A 12 -4.68 6.63 11.07
CA VAL A 12 -4.83 7.16 9.71
C VAL A 12 -5.80 8.34 9.72
N GLU A 13 -5.41 9.43 9.05
CA GLU A 13 -6.23 10.63 8.87
C GLU A 13 -7.63 10.26 8.33
N PRO A 14 -8.73 10.77 8.93
CA PRO A 14 -10.10 10.40 8.53
C PRO A 14 -10.37 10.56 7.04
N ALA A 15 -9.84 11.63 6.42
CA ALA A 15 -9.98 11.91 4.99
C ALA A 15 -9.32 10.84 4.09
N GLN A 16 -8.39 10.05 4.63
CA GLN A 16 -7.65 9.03 3.91
C GLN A 16 -8.07 7.60 4.22
N ARG A 17 -8.86 7.36 5.26
CA ARG A 17 -9.22 6.01 5.71
C ARG A 17 -9.87 5.17 4.62
N GLU A 18 -10.72 5.78 3.79
CA GLU A 18 -11.31 5.08 2.65
C GLU A 18 -10.21 4.66 1.66
N LEU A 19 -9.37 5.60 1.22
CA LEU A 19 -8.30 5.29 0.27
C LEU A 19 -7.28 4.27 0.83
N ALA A 20 -6.98 4.35 2.13
CA ALA A 20 -6.16 3.38 2.85
C ALA A 20 -6.79 1.98 2.82
N ALA A 21 -8.10 1.86 3.06
CA ALA A 21 -8.79 0.57 2.99
C ALA A 21 -8.72 -0.04 1.58
N TRP A 22 -8.85 0.79 0.54
CA TRP A 22 -8.68 0.35 -0.84
C TRP A 22 -7.24 -0.08 -1.13
N LEU A 23 -6.23 0.65 -0.64
CA LEU A 23 -4.83 0.26 -0.74
C LEU A 23 -4.61 -1.11 -0.12
N VAL A 24 -5.04 -1.33 1.13
CA VAL A 24 -4.86 -2.61 1.83
C VAL A 24 -5.52 -3.75 1.05
N ARG A 25 -6.74 -3.53 0.52
CA ARG A 25 -7.44 -4.54 -0.28
C ARG A 25 -6.69 -4.90 -1.57
N GLU A 26 -6.29 -3.90 -2.34
CA GLU A 26 -5.58 -4.11 -3.61
C GLU A 26 -4.18 -4.71 -3.38
N ALA A 27 -3.46 -4.21 -2.38
CA ALA A 27 -2.15 -4.70 -2.02
C ALA A 27 -2.22 -6.16 -1.53
N THR A 28 -3.20 -6.51 -0.69
CA THR A 28 -3.44 -7.90 -0.26
C THR A 28 -3.73 -8.81 -1.46
N THR A 29 -4.55 -8.34 -2.40
CA THR A 29 -4.84 -9.09 -3.63
C THR A 29 -3.57 -9.31 -4.46
N ASN A 30 -2.69 -8.32 -4.53
CA ASN A 30 -1.42 -8.43 -5.25
C ASN A 30 -0.47 -9.44 -4.58
N VAL A 31 -0.36 -9.41 -3.24
CA VAL A 31 0.41 -10.41 -2.47
C VAL A 31 -0.07 -11.81 -2.83
N LEU A 32 -1.36 -12.08 -2.68
CA LEU A 32 -1.93 -13.42 -2.88
C LEU A 32 -1.86 -13.91 -4.34
N ARG A 33 -1.74 -13.02 -5.32
CA ARG A 33 -1.73 -13.37 -6.75
C ARG A 33 -0.35 -13.41 -7.38
N HIS A 34 0.60 -12.65 -6.85
CA HIS A 34 1.86 -12.33 -7.52
C HIS A 34 3.09 -12.51 -6.65
N SER A 35 2.95 -13.11 -5.47
CA SER A 35 4.06 -13.42 -4.58
C SER A 35 3.90 -14.78 -3.92
N ASP A 36 5.03 -15.39 -3.58
CA ASP A 36 5.16 -16.49 -2.62
C ASP A 36 5.58 -15.91 -1.25
N ALA A 37 4.94 -14.80 -0.84
CA ALA A 37 5.32 -14.05 0.35
C ALA A 37 5.29 -14.91 1.61
N THR A 38 6.31 -14.75 2.46
CA THR A 38 6.34 -15.33 3.80
C THR A 38 5.93 -14.29 4.84
N THR A 39 6.20 -13.01 4.57
CA THR A 39 5.96 -11.88 5.47
C THR A 39 5.30 -10.72 4.74
N VAL A 40 4.33 -10.10 5.41
CA VAL A 40 3.70 -8.84 4.99
C VAL A 40 3.76 -7.87 6.18
N ASP A 41 4.20 -6.64 5.94
CA ASP A 41 4.21 -5.58 6.93
C ASP A 41 3.22 -4.48 6.51
N LEU A 42 2.30 -4.14 7.40
CA LEU A 42 1.35 -3.05 7.25
C LEU A 42 1.66 -1.98 8.29
N HIS A 43 2.01 -0.78 7.84
CA HIS A 43 2.18 0.40 8.66
C HIS A 43 1.02 1.37 8.45
N LEU A 44 0.43 1.80 9.57
CA LEU A 44 -0.67 2.75 9.63
C LEU A 44 -0.24 3.93 10.51
N SER A 45 -0.31 5.13 9.94
CA SER A 45 0.00 6.37 10.65
C SER A 45 -0.68 7.56 9.96
N ALA A 46 -0.68 8.72 10.61
CA ALA A 46 -1.16 9.96 10.00
C ALA A 46 -0.28 10.41 8.83
N GLY A 47 1.01 10.02 8.86
CA GLY A 47 2.01 10.42 7.87
C GLY A 47 2.05 9.55 6.61
N GLU A 48 1.67 8.29 6.75
CA GLU A 48 1.81 7.26 5.71
C GLU A 48 0.94 6.04 6.04
N VAL A 49 0.34 5.46 5.01
CA VAL A 49 -0.10 4.06 5.00
C VAL A 49 0.79 3.28 4.04
N ARG A 50 1.49 2.26 4.56
CA ARG A 50 2.44 1.47 3.77
C ARG A 50 2.19 -0.01 3.95
N MET A 51 2.19 -0.73 2.83
CA MET A 51 2.19 -2.19 2.84
C MET A 51 3.39 -2.70 2.06
N SER A 52 4.15 -3.63 2.64
CA SER A 52 5.28 -4.29 2.01
C SER A 52 5.21 -5.80 2.16
N ASN A 53 5.75 -6.52 1.19
CA ASN A 53 5.85 -7.99 1.23
C ASN A 53 7.13 -8.47 0.54
N ASP A 54 7.61 -9.65 0.93
CA ASP A 54 8.68 -10.39 0.29
C ASP A 54 8.16 -11.33 -0.81
N GLY A 55 9.06 -12.04 -1.49
CA GLY A 55 8.71 -13.18 -2.36
C GLY A 55 7.96 -12.84 -3.64
N VAL A 56 8.11 -11.64 -4.21
CA VAL A 56 7.38 -11.20 -5.41
C VAL A 56 7.89 -11.91 -6.67
N THR A 57 7.05 -12.77 -7.26
CA THR A 57 7.38 -13.60 -8.42
C THR A 57 6.79 -13.05 -9.74
N GLY A 58 5.76 -12.19 -9.67
CA GLY A 58 5.12 -11.58 -10.84
C GLY A 58 5.77 -10.27 -11.32
N ALA A 59 5.57 -9.89 -12.59
CA ALA A 59 5.99 -8.58 -13.11
C ALA A 59 5.02 -7.45 -12.66
N VAL A 60 5.57 -6.34 -12.17
CA VAL A 60 4.82 -5.15 -11.65
C VAL A 60 3.88 -4.54 -12.71
N GLY A 61 4.14 -4.77 -14.00
CA GLY A 61 3.43 -4.14 -15.12
C GLY A 61 1.95 -4.52 -15.28
N LYS A 62 1.42 -5.51 -14.55
CA LYS A 62 0.00 -5.93 -14.60
C LYS A 62 -0.84 -5.54 -13.37
N LEU A 63 -0.36 -4.60 -12.56
CA LEU A 63 -1.09 -4.14 -11.36
C LEU A 63 -2.17 -3.10 -11.72
N SER A 64 -3.13 -3.47 -12.57
CA SER A 64 -4.24 -2.59 -12.99
C SER A 64 -5.03 -2.00 -11.82
N GLY A 65 -5.12 -2.74 -10.70
CA GLY A 65 -5.74 -2.28 -9.45
C GLY A 65 -5.03 -1.06 -8.83
N LEU A 66 -3.69 -1.00 -8.90
CA LEU A 66 -2.93 0.15 -8.39
C LEU A 66 -3.05 1.37 -9.30
N SER A 67 -3.29 1.20 -10.60
CA SER A 67 -3.55 2.35 -11.49
C SER A 67 -4.84 3.07 -11.13
N ALA A 68 -5.92 2.32 -10.85
CA ALA A 68 -7.17 2.91 -10.37
C ALA A 68 -6.99 3.55 -8.98
N LEU A 69 -6.16 2.97 -8.13
CA LEU A 69 -5.83 3.52 -6.82
C LEU A 69 -5.02 4.83 -6.92
N ARG A 70 -4.06 4.92 -7.86
CA ARG A 70 -3.33 6.16 -8.15
C ARG A 70 -4.26 7.29 -8.52
N GLN A 71 -5.18 7.04 -9.45
CA GLN A 71 -6.15 8.06 -9.87
C GLN A 71 -7.03 8.55 -8.72
N ARG A 72 -7.41 7.67 -7.78
CA ARG A 72 -8.15 8.09 -6.58
C ARG A 72 -7.29 8.90 -5.62
N ALA A 73 -6.02 8.53 -5.46
CA ALA A 73 -5.09 9.25 -4.61
C ALA A 73 -4.90 10.71 -5.07
N ASP A 74 -4.75 10.92 -6.38
CA ASP A 74 -4.62 12.25 -6.97
C ASP A 74 -5.84 13.16 -6.66
N VAL A 75 -7.04 12.59 -6.63
CA VAL A 75 -8.29 13.32 -6.29
C VAL A 75 -8.39 13.61 -4.79
N SER A 76 -7.74 12.80 -3.95
CA SER A 76 -7.79 12.88 -2.49
C SER A 76 -6.55 13.52 -1.87
N GLN A 77 -5.82 14.37 -2.62
CA GLN A 77 -4.63 15.09 -2.15
C GLN A 77 -3.60 14.16 -1.48
N SER A 78 -3.41 12.98 -2.08
CA SER A 78 -2.54 11.95 -1.57
C SER A 78 -1.72 11.37 -2.71
N THR A 79 -0.47 11.03 -2.45
CA THR A 79 0.41 10.41 -3.45
C THR A 79 0.49 8.91 -3.20
N LEU A 80 0.27 8.11 -4.25
CA LEU A 80 0.53 6.67 -4.20
C LEU A 80 1.89 6.34 -4.83
N LEU A 81 2.83 5.87 -4.01
CA LEU A 81 4.14 5.40 -4.46
C LEU A 81 4.14 3.87 -4.50
N VAL A 82 4.74 3.32 -5.54
CA VAL A 82 4.95 1.87 -5.68
C VAL A 82 6.41 1.68 -5.98
N ASP A 83 7.05 0.85 -5.17
CA ASP A 83 8.46 0.51 -5.31
C ASP A 83 8.63 -1.01 -5.28
N ARG A 84 9.63 -1.47 -6.02
CA ARG A 84 10.05 -2.87 -5.98
C ARG A 84 11.57 -2.92 -6.01
N HIS A 85 12.12 -3.60 -5.02
CA HIS A 85 13.54 -3.93 -4.96
C HIS A 85 13.68 -5.44 -4.86
N GLU A 86 14.27 -6.07 -5.88
CA GLU A 86 14.42 -7.53 -5.97
C GLU A 86 13.07 -8.28 -5.86
N ASP A 87 12.87 -9.04 -4.79
CA ASP A 87 11.65 -9.77 -4.46
C ASP A 87 10.77 -9.03 -3.42
N HIS A 88 11.18 -7.85 -2.96
CA HIS A 88 10.40 -7.00 -2.08
C HIS A 88 9.56 -6.00 -2.87
N PHE A 89 8.27 -5.93 -2.54
CA PHE A 89 7.34 -4.98 -3.09
C PHE A 89 6.81 -4.08 -1.98
N THR A 90 6.72 -2.78 -2.25
CA THR A 90 6.19 -1.78 -1.32
C THR A 90 5.21 -0.87 -2.03
N VAL A 91 4.04 -0.67 -1.42
CA VAL A 91 3.08 0.36 -1.80
C VAL A 91 2.88 1.32 -0.64
N ARG A 92 2.90 2.62 -0.93
CA ARG A 92 2.75 3.69 0.05
C ARG A 92 1.69 4.67 -0.40
N LEU A 93 0.87 5.11 0.54
CA LEU A 93 -0.03 6.24 0.41
C LEU A 93 0.42 7.33 1.38
N ILE A 94 0.76 8.48 0.82
CA ILE A 94 1.29 9.62 1.58
C ILE A 94 0.34 10.81 1.41
N PRO A 95 -0.29 11.34 2.48
CA PRO A 95 -0.99 12.62 2.42
C PRO A 95 -0.07 13.76 1.97
N GLU A 96 -0.58 14.67 1.14
CA GLU A 96 0.13 15.92 0.82
C GLU A 96 0.44 16.74 2.08
N SER A 97 -0.41 16.67 3.11
CA SER A 97 -0.22 17.30 4.42
C SER A 97 1.08 16.90 5.11
N SER A 98 1.62 15.72 4.79
CA SER A 98 2.83 15.14 5.41
C SER A 98 4.11 15.44 4.62
N THR A 99 3.99 16.14 3.50
CA THR A 99 5.13 16.56 2.66
C THR A 99 5.59 18.00 3.02
N ARG A 100 4.94 18.66 3.98
CA ARG A 100 5.25 20.02 4.44
C ARG A 100 5.98 20.08 5.77
#